data_AF-A0ABC9Z7M2-F1
#
_entry.id   AF-A0ABC9Z7M2-F1
#
_cell.length_a   1.000
_cell.length_b   1.000
_cell.length_c   1.000
_cell.angle_alpha   90.00
_cell.angle_beta   90.00
_cell.angle_gamma   90.00
#
_symmetry.space_group_name_H-M   'P 1'
#
loop_
_entity.id
_entity.type
_entity.pdbx_description
1 polymer ?
#
loop_
_entity_poly.entity_id
_entity_poly.type
_entity_poly.pdbx_seq_one_letter_code
_entity_poly.pdbx_strand_id
1 'polypeptide(L)'
;GSRKGCRALLHAAMAANPESAGQGDLAETEIPEISYDGTDTDIPATATEDAPLPTTEQLSEVLSLSTGELATLDLVAPLVATTPRRAKRFGNVYTVVRARLSGEQSVDTDALAVAAAMLLGAPRTLGERLRGPAPVLDPEVPLRDWAAGVLVDSIDPAETIRVESFLRRADRLGELSMKAVIDVLPPVLLYV
;
A
#
# COMPACT_ATOMS: atom_id res chain seq x y z
N GLY A 1 -2.73 -18.91 19.46
CA GLY A 1 -3.95 -18.51 18.73
C GLY A 1 -3.73 -17.54 17.57
N SER A 2 -2.84 -16.54 17.67
CA SER A 2 -2.84 -15.33 16.80
C SER A 2 -2.52 -15.53 15.30
N ARG A 3 -1.80 -16.59 14.92
CA ARG A 3 -1.21 -16.78 13.57
C ARG A 3 -2.22 -16.99 12.44
N LYS A 4 -3.27 -17.78 12.67
CA LYS A 4 -4.35 -18.00 11.68
C LYS A 4 -5.22 -16.75 11.55
N GLY A 5 -5.30 -15.93 12.60
CA GLY A 5 -6.12 -14.72 12.64
C GLY A 5 -5.61 -13.63 11.71
N CYS A 6 -4.32 -13.28 11.78
CA CYS A 6 -3.74 -12.22 10.94
C CYS A 6 -3.89 -12.53 9.44
N ARG A 7 -3.55 -13.77 9.06
CA ARG A 7 -3.72 -14.23 7.66
C ARG A 7 -5.17 -14.18 7.21
N ALA A 8 -6.09 -14.71 8.03
CA ALA A 8 -7.52 -14.70 7.70
C ALA A 8 -8.08 -13.28 7.58
N LEU A 9 -7.65 -12.34 8.42
CA LEU A 9 -8.06 -10.94 8.35
C LEU A 9 -7.58 -10.26 7.06
N LEU A 10 -6.34 -10.52 6.65
CA LEU A 10 -5.81 -9.97 5.41
C LEU A 10 -6.51 -10.58 4.19
N HIS A 11 -6.68 -11.89 4.16
CA HIS A 11 -7.43 -12.58 3.10
C HIS A 11 -8.87 -12.09 3.00
N ALA A 12 -9.57 -11.94 4.13
CA ALA A 12 -10.92 -11.39 4.15
C ALA A 12 -10.97 -9.95 3.63
N ALA A 13 -9.98 -9.12 3.99
CA ALA A 13 -9.88 -7.77 3.47
C ALA A 13 -9.59 -7.74 1.96
N MET A 14 -8.79 -8.67 1.45
CA MET A 14 -8.49 -8.74 0.00
C MET A 14 -9.69 -9.27 -0.79
N ALA A 15 -10.40 -10.25 -0.24
CA ALA A 15 -11.60 -10.83 -0.84
C ALA A 15 -12.78 -9.85 -0.87
N ALA A 16 -12.89 -8.97 0.13
CA ALA A 16 -13.95 -7.97 0.21
C ALA A 16 -13.77 -6.78 -0.76
N ASN A 17 -12.79 -6.83 -1.67
CA ASN A 17 -12.40 -5.69 -2.50
C ASN A 17 -12.84 -5.68 -3.98
N PRO A 18 -14.01 -6.24 -4.37
CA PRO A 18 -14.63 -5.83 -5.63
C PRO A 18 -16.01 -5.15 -5.50
N GLU A 19 -16.52 -4.85 -4.29
CA GLU A 19 -17.90 -4.34 -4.13
C GLU A 19 -17.99 -3.05 -3.31
N SER A 20 -17.43 -1.95 -3.83
CA SER A 20 -17.79 -0.61 -3.35
C SER A 20 -18.12 0.34 -4.49
N ALA A 21 -18.77 -0.18 -5.52
CA ALA A 21 -19.63 0.58 -6.41
C ALA A 21 -21.07 0.09 -6.17
N GLY A 22 -21.85 0.87 -5.42
CA GLY A 22 -23.30 0.70 -5.34
C GLY A 22 -23.85 0.04 -4.08
N GLN A 23 -23.76 0.70 -2.93
CA GLN A 23 -24.89 0.73 -2.00
C GLN A 23 -24.69 1.88 -0.99
N GLY A 24 -25.41 2.98 -1.19
CA GLY A 24 -25.36 4.16 -0.34
C GLY A 24 -26.45 5.14 -0.74
N ASP A 25 -27.66 4.79 -0.32
CA ASP A 25 -28.81 5.65 0.02
C ASP A 25 -28.96 7.03 -0.68
N LEU A 26 -30.02 7.15 -1.48
CA LEU A 26 -30.52 8.42 -2.00
C LEU A 26 -31.08 9.25 -0.85
N ALA A 27 -30.26 10.13 -0.28
CA ALA A 27 -30.74 11.31 0.41
C ALA A 27 -30.45 12.53 -0.47
N GLU A 28 -31.49 13.05 -1.12
CA GLU A 28 -31.50 14.36 -1.76
C GLU A 28 -30.92 15.38 -0.80
N THR A 29 -29.72 15.87 -1.11
CA THR A 29 -29.16 17.06 -0.47
C THR A 29 -29.06 18.10 -1.57
N GLU A 30 -29.96 19.09 -1.51
CA GLU A 30 -29.95 20.27 -2.37
C GLU A 30 -28.55 20.89 -2.39
N ILE A 31 -27.96 20.97 -3.57
CA ILE A 31 -26.73 21.73 -3.82
C ILE A 31 -27.17 23.21 -3.95
N PRO A 32 -26.62 24.17 -3.18
CA PRO A 32 -26.92 25.57 -3.40
C PRO A 32 -26.31 25.99 -4.75
N GLU A 33 -27.12 26.61 -5.61
CA GLU A 33 -26.65 27.28 -6.83
C GLU A 33 -25.61 28.35 -6.46
N ILE A 34 -24.35 28.06 -6.75
CA ILE A 34 -23.30 29.06 -6.73
C ILE A 34 -23.36 29.77 -8.07
N SER A 35 -24.00 30.94 -8.10
CA SER A 35 -23.93 31.89 -9.22
C SER A 35 -22.48 32.32 -9.43
N TYR A 36 -21.83 31.76 -10.44
CA TYR A 36 -20.53 32.22 -10.91
C TYR A 36 -20.75 33.29 -11.99
N ASP A 37 -20.56 34.54 -11.56
CA ASP A 37 -20.44 35.71 -12.42
C ASP A 37 -19.19 35.57 -13.30
N GLY A 38 -19.36 35.94 -14.57
CA GLY A 38 -18.43 35.66 -15.64
C GLY A 38 -17.12 36.43 -15.51
N THR A 39 -16.00 35.71 -15.63
CA THR A 39 -14.78 36.28 -16.22
C THR A 39 -14.13 35.23 -17.12
N ASP A 40 -14.20 35.48 -18.43
CA ASP A 40 -13.44 34.81 -19.47
C ASP A 40 -11.96 34.77 -19.09
N THR A 41 -11.48 33.59 -18.75
CA THR A 41 -10.05 33.31 -18.72
C THR A 41 -9.84 32.11 -19.63
N ASP A 42 -9.42 32.39 -20.87
CA ASP A 42 -8.99 31.40 -21.86
C ASP A 42 -7.93 30.47 -21.26
N ILE A 43 -8.36 29.28 -20.82
CA ILE A 43 -7.45 28.19 -20.47
C ILE A 43 -7.03 27.55 -21.79
N PRO A 44 -5.73 27.55 -22.16
CA PRO A 44 -5.31 26.93 -23.41
C PRO A 44 -5.61 25.43 -23.35
N ALA A 45 -6.46 24.99 -24.29
CA ALA A 45 -6.79 23.60 -24.53
C ALA A 45 -5.51 22.83 -24.90
N THR A 46 -4.82 22.33 -23.87
CA THR A 46 -3.80 21.32 -24.05
C THR A 46 -4.54 20.05 -24.42
N ALA A 47 -4.33 19.59 -25.65
CA ALA A 47 -4.88 18.36 -26.17
C ALA A 47 -4.48 17.20 -25.25
N THR A 48 -5.39 16.84 -24.34
CA THR A 48 -5.34 15.55 -23.67
C THR A 48 -5.57 14.53 -24.77
N GLU A 49 -4.48 13.87 -25.15
CA GLU A 49 -4.50 12.71 -26.04
C GLU A 49 -5.58 11.76 -25.53
N ASP A 50 -6.58 11.49 -26.39
CA ASP A 50 -7.79 10.73 -26.09
C ASP A 50 -7.40 9.25 -25.96
N ALA A 51 -6.69 8.93 -24.87
CA ALA A 51 -6.31 7.58 -24.53
C ALA A 51 -7.61 6.80 -24.24
N PRO A 52 -7.88 5.69 -24.94
CA PRO A 52 -9.08 4.91 -24.72
C PRO A 52 -9.20 4.54 -23.24
N LEU A 53 -10.37 4.83 -22.64
CA LEU A 53 -10.66 4.40 -21.27
C LEU A 53 -10.48 2.87 -21.19
N PRO A 54 -9.73 2.36 -20.19
CA PRO A 54 -9.50 0.93 -20.05
C PRO A 54 -10.81 0.17 -19.90
N THR A 55 -10.92 -0.99 -20.54
CA THR A 55 -12.11 -1.82 -20.48
C THR A 55 -12.28 -2.41 -19.07
N THR A 56 -13.51 -2.80 -18.71
CA THR A 56 -13.79 -3.47 -17.43
C THR A 56 -12.96 -4.75 -17.25
N GLU A 57 -12.69 -5.47 -18.34
CA GLU A 57 -11.84 -6.66 -18.34
C GLU A 57 -10.38 -6.30 -17.99
N GLN A 58 -9.82 -5.25 -18.61
CA GLN A 58 -8.48 -4.75 -18.31
C GLN A 58 -8.36 -4.27 -16.87
N LEU A 59 -9.37 -3.57 -16.36
CA LEU A 59 -9.42 -3.16 -14.95
C LEU A 59 -9.49 -4.37 -14.01
N SER A 60 -10.29 -5.38 -14.36
CA SER A 60 -10.42 -6.59 -13.54
C SER A 60 -9.14 -7.42 -13.50
N GLU A 61 -8.41 -7.50 -14.61
CA GLU A 61 -7.14 -8.20 -14.71
C GLU A 61 -6.07 -7.49 -13.87
N VAL A 62 -6.01 -6.16 -13.96
CA VAL A 62 -5.13 -5.31 -13.15
C VAL A 62 -5.44 -5.40 -11.65
N LEU A 63 -6.69 -5.70 -11.29
CA LEU A 63 -7.12 -5.87 -9.88
C LEU A 63 -6.96 -7.31 -9.38
N SER A 64 -6.75 -8.28 -10.27
CA SER A 64 -6.52 -9.68 -9.89
C SER A 64 -5.13 -9.86 -9.25
N LEU A 65 -5.05 -10.63 -8.18
CA LEU A 65 -3.78 -10.93 -7.50
C LEU A 65 -3.24 -12.28 -8.01
N SER A 66 -1.99 -12.30 -8.44
CA SER A 66 -1.30 -13.53 -8.76
C SER A 66 -1.04 -14.37 -7.50
N THR A 67 -0.77 -15.67 -7.68
CA THR A 67 -0.41 -16.57 -6.56
C THR A 67 0.86 -16.11 -5.85
N GLY A 68 1.82 -15.55 -6.58
CA GLY A 68 3.05 -15.00 -6.01
C GLY A 68 2.76 -13.82 -5.09
N GLU A 69 1.90 -12.90 -5.51
CA GLU A 69 1.50 -11.75 -4.69
C GLU A 69 0.71 -12.17 -3.47
N LEU A 70 -0.23 -13.12 -3.59
CA LEU A 70 -0.92 -13.66 -2.41
C LEU A 70 0.06 -14.26 -1.40
N ALA A 71 1.11 -14.94 -1.87
CA ALA A 71 2.18 -15.41 -1.01
C ALA A 71 2.95 -14.25 -0.36
N THR A 72 3.26 -13.17 -1.10
CA THR A 72 3.87 -11.95 -0.56
C THR A 72 3.01 -11.31 0.53
N LEU A 73 1.71 -11.19 0.28
CA LEU A 73 0.74 -10.63 1.24
C LEU A 73 0.69 -11.47 2.52
N ASP A 74 0.78 -12.80 2.41
CA ASP A 74 0.87 -13.70 3.56
C ASP A 74 2.14 -13.46 4.42
N LEU A 75 3.25 -13.09 3.78
CA LEU A 75 4.51 -12.79 4.48
C LEU A 75 4.44 -11.47 5.25
N VAL A 76 3.82 -10.43 4.69
CA VAL A 76 3.68 -9.11 5.34
C VAL A 76 2.50 -9.02 6.33
N ALA A 77 1.61 -10.03 6.35
CA ALA A 77 0.45 -10.07 7.25
C ALA A 77 0.75 -9.74 8.74
N PRO A 78 1.88 -10.16 9.36
CA PRO A 78 2.21 -9.79 10.73
C PRO A 78 2.33 -8.28 10.97
N LEU A 79 2.67 -7.50 9.93
CA LEU A 79 2.82 -6.06 10.02
C LEU A 79 1.48 -5.33 9.93
N VAL A 80 0.52 -5.83 9.16
CA VAL A 80 -0.69 -5.07 8.79
C VAL A 80 -1.99 -5.60 9.37
N ALA A 81 -2.08 -6.90 9.64
CA ALA A 81 -3.34 -7.55 10.01
C ALA A 81 -3.57 -7.63 11.52
N THR A 82 -3.16 -6.59 12.26
CA THR A 82 -3.46 -6.47 13.70
C THR A 82 -4.93 -6.16 13.94
N THR A 83 -5.59 -5.47 13.00
CA THR A 83 -7.03 -5.16 13.05
C THR A 83 -7.65 -5.27 11.64
N PRO A 84 -8.96 -5.56 11.53
CA PRO A 84 -9.66 -5.61 10.24
C PRO A 84 -9.53 -4.30 9.46
N ARG A 85 -9.65 -3.15 10.15
CA ARG A 85 -9.54 -1.82 9.54
C ARG A 85 -8.16 -1.59 8.90
N ARG A 86 -7.08 -2.03 9.55
CA ARG A 86 -5.72 -1.89 9.00
C ARG A 86 -5.48 -2.83 7.83
N ALA A 87 -5.92 -4.08 7.92
CA ALA A 87 -5.87 -5.03 6.81
C ALA A 87 -6.60 -4.48 5.57
N LYS A 88 -7.79 -3.90 5.76
CA LYS A 88 -8.54 -3.22 4.68
C LYS A 88 -7.79 -2.02 4.11
N ARG A 89 -7.28 -1.13 4.96
CA ARG A 89 -6.53 0.05 4.51
C ARG A 89 -5.28 -0.35 3.71
N PHE A 90 -4.54 -1.35 4.19
CA PHE A 90 -3.39 -1.90 3.49
C PHE A 90 -3.78 -2.46 2.12
N GLY A 91 -4.82 -3.31 2.05
CA GLY A 91 -5.31 -3.85 0.78
C GLY A 91 -5.65 -2.78 -0.23
N ASN A 92 -6.42 -1.78 0.20
CA ASN A 92 -6.81 -0.66 -0.66
C ASN A 92 -5.59 0.09 -1.22
N VAL A 93 -4.62 0.42 -0.37
CA VAL A 93 -3.42 1.14 -0.81
C VAL A 93 -2.57 0.28 -1.73
N TYR A 94 -2.31 -0.98 -1.38
CA TYR A 94 -1.54 -1.90 -2.21
C TYR A 94 -2.17 -2.05 -3.61
N THR A 95 -3.48 -2.32 -3.67
CA THR A 95 -4.19 -2.53 -4.93
C THR A 95 -4.22 -1.25 -5.78
N VAL A 96 -4.49 -0.08 -5.19
CA VAL A 96 -4.53 1.19 -5.92
C VAL A 96 -3.16 1.57 -6.46
N VAL A 97 -2.12 1.48 -5.64
CA VAL A 97 -0.75 1.83 -6.06
C VAL A 97 -0.27 0.86 -7.14
N ARG A 98 -0.50 -0.45 -6.97
CA ARG A 98 -0.17 -1.45 -7.98
C ARG A 98 -0.87 -1.17 -9.32
N ALA A 99 -2.18 -0.88 -9.29
CA ALA A 99 -2.96 -0.62 -10.50
C ALA A 99 -2.51 0.64 -11.25
N ARG A 100 -2.03 1.67 -10.54
CA ARG A 100 -1.45 2.85 -11.18
C ARG A 100 -0.11 2.53 -11.82
N LEU A 101 0.71 1.73 -11.16
CA LEU A 101 2.05 1.42 -11.64
C LEU A 101 2.04 0.42 -12.80
N SER A 102 1.05 -0.48 -12.88
CA SER A 102 0.93 -1.46 -13.97
C SER A 102 0.78 -0.84 -15.37
N GLY A 103 0.38 0.44 -15.47
CA GLY A 103 0.26 1.15 -16.74
C GLY A 103 1.57 1.81 -17.23
N GLU A 104 2.54 2.02 -16.34
CA GLU A 104 3.67 2.92 -16.62
C GLU A 104 5.04 2.29 -16.37
N GLN A 105 5.18 1.39 -15.38
CA GLN A 105 6.46 0.79 -14.99
C GLN A 105 6.31 -0.64 -14.45
N SER A 106 7.29 -1.51 -14.75
CA SER A 106 7.40 -2.80 -14.06
C SER A 106 7.80 -2.54 -12.60
N VAL A 107 6.88 -2.72 -11.67
CA VAL A 107 7.12 -2.48 -10.25
C VAL A 107 7.35 -3.79 -9.51
N ASP A 108 8.38 -3.77 -8.66
CA ASP A 108 8.65 -4.84 -7.71
C ASP A 108 7.50 -4.89 -6.69
N THR A 109 6.61 -5.87 -6.87
CA THR A 109 5.43 -6.07 -6.03
C THR A 109 5.79 -6.50 -4.61
N ASP A 110 6.95 -7.15 -4.42
CA ASP A 110 7.47 -7.53 -3.12
C ASP A 110 7.92 -6.28 -2.34
N ALA A 111 8.68 -5.40 -2.99
CA ALA A 111 9.05 -4.10 -2.43
C ALA A 111 7.83 -3.22 -2.13
N LEU A 112 6.84 -3.18 -3.03
CA LEU A 112 5.60 -2.43 -2.85
C LEU A 112 4.82 -2.93 -1.63
N ALA A 113 4.64 -4.24 -1.49
CA ALA A 113 3.93 -4.83 -0.37
C ALA A 113 4.62 -4.50 0.97
N VAL A 114 5.96 -4.57 1.01
CA VAL A 114 6.75 -4.19 2.18
C VAL A 114 6.60 -2.72 2.52
N ALA A 115 6.77 -1.82 1.54
CA ALA A 115 6.66 -0.38 1.74
C ALA A 115 5.28 0.01 2.28
N ALA A 116 4.21 -0.45 1.63
CA ALA A 116 2.85 -0.21 2.08
C ALA A 116 2.60 -0.80 3.49
N ALA A 117 3.12 -2.00 3.78
CA ALA A 117 2.95 -2.64 5.07
C ALA A 117 3.69 -1.91 6.20
N MET A 118 4.87 -1.36 5.95
CA MET A 118 5.62 -0.59 6.94
C MET A 118 5.01 0.79 7.19
N LEU A 119 4.44 1.43 6.16
CA LEU A 119 3.84 2.76 6.28
C LEU A 119 2.44 2.75 6.92
N LEU A 120 1.64 1.70 6.67
CA LEU A 120 0.25 1.57 7.15
C LEU A 120 0.09 0.62 8.33
N GLY A 121 1.06 -0.27 8.50
CA GLY A 121 1.00 -1.34 9.49
C GLY A 121 1.24 -0.85 10.91
N ALA A 122 1.52 -1.84 11.75
CA ALA A 122 1.78 -1.72 13.15
C ALA A 122 3.26 -1.60 13.57
N PRO A 123 4.23 -1.33 12.67
CA PRO A 123 5.51 -0.79 13.09
C PRO A 123 5.60 0.72 12.84
N ARG A 124 5.22 1.52 13.84
CA ARG A 124 5.32 2.98 13.71
C ARG A 124 6.76 3.41 13.53
N THR A 125 7.69 2.79 14.24
CA THR A 125 9.13 3.11 14.18
C THR A 125 9.67 2.88 12.77
N LEU A 126 9.32 1.76 12.13
CA LEU A 126 9.74 1.51 10.74
C LEU A 126 9.13 2.52 9.77
N GLY A 127 7.83 2.79 9.89
CA GLY A 127 7.12 3.74 9.03
C GLY A 127 7.61 5.18 9.20
N GLU A 128 7.97 5.60 10.42
CA GLU A 128 8.55 6.91 10.70
C GLU A 128 9.95 7.02 10.11
N ARG A 129 10.77 5.96 10.24
CA ARG A 129 12.11 5.93 9.64
C ARG A 129 12.06 6.05 8.12
N LEU A 130 11.13 5.34 7.47
CA LEU A 130 10.93 5.41 6.00
C LEU A 130 10.49 6.79 5.51
N ARG A 131 9.72 7.54 6.30
CA ARG A 131 9.29 8.91 5.95
C ARG A 131 10.39 9.95 6.15
N GLY A 132 11.47 9.59 6.84
CA GLY A 132 12.59 10.51 7.08
C GLY A 132 13.33 10.88 5.80
N PRO A 133 14.05 12.02 5.78
CA PRO A 133 14.79 12.50 4.61
C PRO A 133 15.97 11.59 4.20
N ALA A 134 16.48 10.79 5.13
CA ALA A 134 17.51 9.79 4.92
C ALA A 134 17.09 8.48 5.62
N PRO A 135 16.21 7.67 5.00
CA PRO A 135 15.63 6.48 5.63
C PRO A 135 16.66 5.37 5.84
N VAL A 136 17.71 5.34 5.01
CA VAL A 136 18.82 4.39 5.07
C VAL A 136 20.14 5.09 4.79
N LEU A 137 21.22 4.64 5.42
CA LEU A 137 22.58 5.13 5.16
C LEU A 137 23.21 4.45 3.94
N ASP A 138 23.02 3.13 3.84
CA ASP A 138 23.45 2.30 2.71
C ASP A 138 22.22 1.67 2.03
N PRO A 139 21.82 2.12 0.82
CA PRO A 139 20.67 1.58 0.11
C PRO A 139 20.76 0.08 -0.22
N GLU A 140 21.97 -0.48 -0.31
CA GLU A 140 22.14 -1.89 -0.66
C GLU A 140 22.00 -2.83 0.54
N VAL A 141 21.80 -2.29 1.75
CA VAL A 141 21.56 -3.10 2.94
C VAL A 141 20.28 -3.94 2.77
N PRO A 142 20.29 -5.23 3.16
CA PRO A 142 19.09 -6.04 3.16
C PRO A 142 18.03 -5.49 4.12
N LEU A 143 16.76 -5.61 3.75
CA LEU A 143 15.61 -5.21 4.55
C LEU A 143 15.67 -5.78 5.97
N ARG A 144 16.10 -7.04 6.08
CA ARG A 144 16.22 -7.75 7.35
C ARG A 144 17.15 -7.01 8.31
N ASP A 145 18.32 -6.64 7.84
CA ASP A 145 19.37 -6.03 8.65
C ASP A 145 19.00 -4.59 9.00
N TRP A 146 18.44 -3.84 8.04
CA TRP A 146 17.92 -2.50 8.30
C TRP A 146 16.80 -2.50 9.35
N ALA A 147 15.79 -3.36 9.19
CA ALA A 147 14.66 -3.42 10.11
C ALA A 147 15.09 -3.90 11.50
N ALA A 148 16.03 -4.84 11.59
CA ALA A 148 16.62 -5.25 12.86
C ALA A 148 17.37 -4.11 13.55
N GLY A 149 18.12 -3.29 12.80
CA GLY A 149 18.78 -2.10 13.32
C GLY A 149 17.80 -1.06 13.86
N VAL A 150 16.73 -0.76 13.13
CA VAL A 150 15.70 0.20 13.56
C VAL A 150 14.93 -0.30 14.80
N LEU A 151 14.75 -1.61 14.95
CA LEU A 151 14.10 -2.19 16.12
C LEU A 151 14.87 -1.98 17.43
N VAL A 152 16.20 -1.85 17.38
CA VAL A 152 17.01 -1.54 18.58
C VAL A 152 16.55 -0.24 19.24
N ASP A 153 16.03 0.69 18.44
CA ASP A 153 15.55 1.99 18.90
C ASP A 153 14.06 1.98 19.29
N SER A 154 13.34 0.86 19.11
CA SER A 154 11.90 0.79 19.40
C SER A 154 11.62 0.57 20.88
N ILE A 155 10.70 1.36 21.43
CA ILE A 155 10.26 1.27 22.83
C ILE A 155 8.95 0.50 23.01
N ASP A 156 8.27 0.09 21.94
CA ASP A 156 7.02 -0.68 21.99
C ASP A 156 7.31 -2.19 21.86
N PRO A 157 7.14 -2.99 22.94
CA PRO A 157 7.35 -4.43 22.88
C PRO A 157 6.40 -5.14 21.92
N ALA A 158 5.17 -4.64 21.76
CA ALA A 158 4.19 -5.25 20.87
C ALA A 158 4.57 -5.04 19.39
N GLU A 159 5.14 -3.87 19.07
CA GLU A 159 5.73 -3.58 17.76
C GLU A 159 6.92 -4.48 17.47
N THR A 160 7.85 -4.57 18.41
CA THR A 160 9.03 -5.43 18.32
C THR A 160 8.66 -6.88 18.00
N ILE A 161 7.71 -7.46 18.75
CA ILE A 161 7.24 -8.83 18.53
C ILE A 161 6.68 -9.02 17.10
N ARG A 162 5.99 -8.04 16.54
CA ARG A 162 5.40 -8.13 15.19
C ARG A 162 6.45 -8.06 14.11
N VAL A 163 7.39 -7.11 14.22
CA VAL A 163 8.49 -7.00 13.25
C VAL A 163 9.38 -8.21 13.32
N GLU A 164 9.73 -8.72 14.51
CA GLU A 164 10.44 -9.99 14.63
C GLU A 164 9.67 -11.18 14.03
N SER A 165 8.34 -11.19 14.18
CA SER A 165 7.49 -12.22 13.58
C SER A 165 7.48 -12.14 12.07
N PHE A 166 7.50 -10.93 11.52
CA PHE A 166 7.71 -10.66 10.10
C PHE A 166 9.10 -11.11 9.65
N LEU A 167 10.17 -10.63 10.28
CA LEU A 167 11.56 -10.93 9.90
C LEU A 167 11.87 -12.42 9.94
N ARG A 168 11.37 -13.17 10.95
CA ARG A 168 11.50 -14.64 10.99
C ARG A 168 10.88 -15.36 9.80
N ARG A 169 9.93 -14.71 9.12
CA ARG A 169 9.15 -15.29 8.02
C ARG A 169 9.40 -14.63 6.69
N ALA A 170 10.06 -13.47 6.67
CA ALA A 170 10.19 -12.63 5.51
C ALA A 170 10.76 -13.39 4.31
N ASP A 171 11.53 -14.47 4.53
CA ASP A 171 12.08 -15.32 3.48
C ASP A 171 12.76 -14.44 2.42
N ARG A 172 12.34 -14.52 1.15
CA ARG A 172 12.82 -13.63 0.07
C ARG A 172 12.64 -12.13 0.34
N LEU A 173 11.61 -11.72 1.10
CA LEU A 173 11.39 -10.30 1.41
C LEU A 173 12.48 -9.74 2.33
N GLY A 174 13.11 -10.57 3.14
CA GLY A 174 14.21 -10.15 4.01
C GLY A 174 15.47 -9.79 3.24
N GLU A 175 15.63 -10.36 2.04
CA GLU A 175 16.79 -10.18 1.16
C GLU A 175 16.63 -9.00 0.19
N LEU A 176 15.45 -8.37 0.14
CA LEU A 176 15.23 -7.15 -0.64
C LEU A 176 16.21 -6.07 -0.18
N SER A 177 16.87 -5.40 -1.12
CA SER A 177 17.65 -4.22 -0.78
C SER A 177 16.71 -3.10 -0.36
N MET A 178 17.17 -2.26 0.58
CA MET A 178 16.43 -1.06 0.96
C MET A 178 16.24 -0.12 -0.23
N LYS A 179 17.13 -0.16 -1.22
CA LYS A 179 16.99 0.53 -2.51
C LYS A 179 15.68 0.18 -3.20
N ALA A 180 15.35 -1.11 -3.33
CA ALA A 180 14.09 -1.53 -3.96
C ALA A 180 12.86 -0.98 -3.21
N VAL A 181 12.91 -0.99 -1.88
CA VAL A 181 11.84 -0.43 -1.02
C VAL A 181 11.73 1.08 -1.20
N ILE A 182 12.85 1.80 -1.27
CA ILE A 182 12.89 3.25 -1.41
C ILE A 182 12.41 3.70 -2.79
N ASP A 183 12.81 3.00 -3.84
CA ASP A 183 12.43 3.33 -5.21
C ASP A 183 10.90 3.28 -5.41
N VAL A 184 10.18 2.45 -4.63
CA VAL A 184 8.71 2.38 -4.64
C VAL A 184 8.01 3.26 -3.59
N LEU A 185 8.74 3.95 -2.70
CA LEU A 185 8.13 4.81 -1.66
C LEU A 185 7.31 5.98 -2.22
N PRO A 186 7.78 6.77 -3.21
CA PRO A 186 7.07 7.96 -3.66
C PRO A 186 5.60 7.73 -4.03
N PRO A 187 5.25 6.72 -4.86
CA PRO A 187 3.84 6.47 -5.17
C PRO A 187 3.03 5.96 -3.98
N VAL A 188 3.64 5.24 -3.03
CA VAL A 188 2.94 4.76 -1.82
C VAL A 188 2.62 5.91 -0.88
N LEU A 189 3.54 6.87 -0.72
CA LEU A 189 3.38 8.01 0.19
C LEU A 189 2.17 8.89 -0.12
N LEU A 190 1.66 8.87 -1.36
CA LEU A 190 0.46 9.60 -1.77
C LEU A 190 -0.84 9.07 -1.13
N TYR A 191 -0.81 7.89 -0.50
CA TYR A 191 -2.00 7.18 -0.03
C TYR A 191 -2.00 6.80 1.46
N VAL A 192 -0.95 7.15 2.21
CA VAL A 192 -0.72 6.67 3.59
C VAL A 192 -0.78 7.75 4.65
#